data_AF-A0A1H8ANZ5-F1
#
_entry.id   AF-A0A1H8ANZ5-F1
#
_cell.length_a   1.000
_cell.length_b   1.000
_cell.length_c   1.000
_cell.angle_alpha   90.00
_cell.angle_beta   90.00
_cell.angle_gamma   90.00
#
_symmetry.space_group_name_H-M   'P 1'
#
loop_
_entity.id
_entity.type
_entity.pdbx_description
1 polymer ?
#
loop_
_entity_poly.entity_id
_entity_poly.type
_entity_poly.pdbx_seq_one_letter_code
_entity_poly.pdbx_strand_id
1 'polypeptide(L)' 'MTGLNNIFQHTYGEGKIPDSATGKYLIQQLGEVNYIPEKSERDYEHAVLKMYTEYYELMEKRKARDAEKGKTDES' A
#
# COMPACT_ATOMS: atom_id res chain seq x y z
N MET A 1 16.07 3.38 5.18
CA MET A 1 15.03 4.38 5.48
C MET A 1 13.76 3.63 5.81
N THR A 2 13.40 3.52 7.08
CA THR A 2 12.09 3.04 7.55
C THR A 2 11.08 4.17 7.39
N GLY A 3 10.01 3.95 6.63
CA GLY A 3 9.04 4.98 6.28
C GLY A 3 7.85 4.42 5.48
N LEU A 4 6.95 5.31 5.04
CA LEU A 4 5.68 4.97 4.38
C LEU A 4 5.85 4.02 3.17
N ASN A 5 6.90 4.22 2.36
CA ASN A 5 7.16 3.37 1.19
C ASN A 5 7.43 1.90 1.57
N ASN A 6 8.15 1.64 2.67
CA ASN A 6 8.41 0.26 3.10
C ASN A 6 7.13 -0.39 3.63
N ILE A 7 6.30 0.37 4.35
CA ILE A 7 5.00 -0.10 4.83
C ILE A 7 4.13 -0.50 3.65
N PHE A 8 4.08 0.32 2.59
CA PHE A 8 3.29 0.02 1.39
C PHE A 8 3.82 -1.19 0.63
N GLN A 9 5.14 -1.28 0.43
CA GLN A 9 5.78 -2.42 -0.21
C GLN A 9 5.51 -3.72 0.55
N HIS A 10 5.66 -3.69 1.88
CA HIS A 10 5.40 -4.84 2.73
C HIS A 10 3.93 -5.24 2.69
N THR A 11 3.01 -4.29 2.87
CA THR A 11 1.56 -4.52 2.83
C THR A 11 1.08 -5.11 1.50
N TYR A 12 1.63 -4.62 0.38
CA TYR A 12 1.35 -5.16 -0.95
C TYR A 12 1.96 -6.56 -1.13
N GLY A 13 3.18 -6.77 -0.63
CA GLY A 13 3.84 -8.09 -0.64
C GLY A 13 3.06 -9.16 0.13
N GLU A 14 2.32 -8.78 1.15
CA GLU A 14 1.37 -9.66 1.86
C GLU A 14 0.05 -9.90 1.11
N GLY A 15 -0.17 -9.25 -0.03
CA GLY A 15 -1.38 -9.39 -0.83
C GLY A 15 -2.60 -8.65 -0.28
N LYS A 16 -2.43 -7.67 0.62
CA LYS A 16 -3.57 -6.90 1.13
C LYS A 16 -4.10 -5.91 0.09
N ILE A 17 -5.40 -5.94 -0.14
CA ILE A 17 -6.11 -5.04 -1.05
C ILE A 17 -6.47 -3.72 -0.35
N PRO A 18 -6.68 -2.60 -1.07
CA PRO A 18 -7.04 -1.32 -0.46
C PRO A 18 -8.49 -1.32 0.04
N ASP A 19 -8.69 -1.79 1.27
CA ASP A 19 -9.98 -1.79 1.98
C ASP A 19 -9.87 -1.14 3.37
N SER A 20 -11.00 -1.06 4.09
CA SER A 20 -11.01 -0.45 5.43
C SER A 20 -10.17 -1.22 6.45
N ALA A 21 -10.08 -2.55 6.34
CA ALA A 21 -9.23 -3.35 7.23
C ALA A 21 -7.74 -2.99 7.02
N THR A 22 -7.35 -2.81 5.77
CA THR A 22 -6.00 -2.40 5.38
C THR A 22 -5.71 -0.95 5.78
N GLY A 23 -6.69 -0.04 5.69
CA GLY A 23 -6.56 1.32 6.22
C GLY A 23 -6.18 1.34 7.71
N LYS A 24 -6.89 0.57 8.54
CA LYS A 24 -6.59 0.43 9.98
C LYS A 24 -5.22 -0.17 10.24
N TYR A 25 -4.87 -1.21 9.48
CA TYR A 25 -3.56 -1.85 9.56
C TYR A 25 -2.42 -0.86 9.27
N LEU A 26 -2.55 -0.08 8.20
CA LEU A 26 -1.54 0.92 7.81
C LEU A 26 -1.36 2.00 8.87
N ILE A 27 -2.44 2.42 9.56
CA ILE A 27 -2.36 3.39 10.65
C ILE A 27 -1.64 2.83 11.87
N GLN A 28 -1.90 1.57 12.23
CA GLN A 28 -1.16 0.91 13.31
C GLN A 28 0.34 0.85 12.98
N GLN A 29 0.68 0.42 11.77
CA GLN A 29 2.08 0.36 11.31
C GLN A 29 2.74 1.74 11.26
N LEU A 30 1.99 2.80 10.91
CA LEU A 30 2.51 4.16 10.94
C LEU A 30 2.68 4.70 12.36
N GLY A 31 1.78 4.34 13.28
CA GLY A 31 1.85 4.72 14.69
C GLY A 31 3.07 4.14 15.42
N GLU A 32 3.60 3.00 14.95
CA GLU A 32 4.84 2.42 15.48
C GLU A 32 6.09 3.25 15.16
N VAL A 33 6.03 4.05 14.09
CA VAL A 33 7.19 4.81 13.57
C VAL A 33 6.97 6.34 13.54
N ASN A 34 5.74 6.81 13.76
CA ASN A 34 5.35 8.23 13.75
C ASN A 34 4.27 8.53 14.81
N TYR A 35 4.24 9.76 15.29
CA TYR A 35 3.14 10.24 16.13
C TYR A 35 1.87 10.48 15.30
N ILE A 36 0.75 9.88 15.70
CA ILE A 36 -0.59 10.15 15.15
C ILE A 36 -1.43 10.78 16.26
N PRO A 37 -1.96 12.01 16.07
CA PRO A 37 -2.85 12.61 17.07
C PRO A 37 -4.13 11.78 17.24
N GLU A 38 -4.53 11.49 18.49
CA GLU A 38 -5.70 10.65 18.83
C GLU A 38 -7.02 11.09 18.16
N LYS A 39 -7.19 12.38 17.86
CA LYS A 39 -8.41 12.91 17.23
C LYS A 39 -8.34 12.95 15.70
N SER A 40 -7.22 12.56 15.11
CA SER A 40 -6.96 12.62 13.67
C SER A 40 -6.80 11.23 13.05
N GLU A 41 -6.92 10.15 13.81
CA GLU A 41 -6.74 8.78 13.31
C GLU A 41 -7.59 8.48 12.09
N ARG A 42 -8.85 8.92 12.06
CA ARG A 42 -9.74 8.73 10.89
C ARG A 42 -9.28 9.50 9.66
N ASP A 43 -8.81 10.73 9.83
CA ASP A 43 -8.34 11.56 8.72
C ASP A 43 -7.05 10.96 8.14
N TYR A 44 -6.16 10.49 9.02
CA TYR A 44 -4.97 9.78 8.60
C TYR A 44 -5.32 8.43 7.95
N GLU A 45 -6.27 7.66 8.48
CA GLU A 45 -6.72 6.39 7.88
C GLU A 45 -7.17 6.60 6.45
N HIS A 46 -8.02 7.61 6.21
CA HIS A 46 -8.45 7.96 4.87
C HIS A 46 -7.30 8.41 3.96
N ALA A 47 -6.42 9.28 4.45
CA ALA A 47 -5.30 9.79 3.65
C ALA A 47 -4.34 8.67 3.24
N VAL A 48 -3.95 7.83 4.21
CA VAL A 48 -3.03 6.71 4.02
C VAL A 48 -3.64 5.63 3.14
N LEU A 49 -4.91 5.29 3.35
CA LEU A 49 -5.60 4.33 2.50
C LEU A 49 -5.66 4.83 1.06
N LYS A 50 -5.96 6.11 0.83
CA LYS A 50 -5.95 6.69 -0.52
C LYS A 50 -4.58 6.55 -1.18
N MET A 51 -3.51 6.90 -0.47
CA MET A 51 -2.14 6.77 -0.98
C MET A 51 -1.78 5.30 -1.27
N TYR A 52 -2.21 4.37 -0.42
CA TYR A 52 -2.00 2.95 -0.64
C TYR A 52 -2.78 2.43 -1.85
N THR A 53 -4.01 2.91 -2.08
CA THR A 53 -4.79 2.59 -3.29
C THR A 53 -4.03 2.99 -4.56
N GLU A 54 -3.51 4.23 -4.61
CA GLU A 54 -2.73 4.72 -5.74
C GLU A 54 -1.47 3.87 -5.97
N TYR A 55 -0.80 3.46 -4.90
CA TYR A 55 0.34 2.55 -4.95
C TYR A 55 -0.06 1.16 -5.47
N TYR A 56 -1.13 0.57 -4.94
CA TYR A 56 -1.63 -0.75 -5.32
C TYR A 56 -1.97 -0.82 -6.80
N GLU A 57 -2.71 0.17 -7.32
CA GLU A 57 -3.06 0.25 -8.74
C GLU A 57 -1.83 0.34 -9.65
N LEU A 58 -0.80 1.11 -9.24
CA LEU A 58 0.45 1.20 -9.98
C LEU A 58 1.17 -0.15 -10.03
N MET A 59 1.18 -0.88 -8.92
CA MET A 59 1.84 -2.18 -8.83
C MET A 59 1.11 -3.26 -9.63
N GLU A 60 -0.22 -3.30 -9.58
CA GLU A 60 -1.02 -4.21 -10.42
C GLU A 60 -0.82 -3.93 -11.92
N LYS A 61 -0.75 -2.65 -12.32
CA LYS A 61 -0.43 -2.27 -13.70
C LYS A 61 0.97 -2.74 -14.12
N ARG A 62 1.97 -2.69 -13.23
CA ARG A 62 3.32 -3.19 -13.51
C ARG A 62 3.32 -4.70 -13.67
N LYS A 63 2.71 -5.42 -12.72
CA LYS A 63 2.58 -6.88 -12.73
C LYS A 63 1.89 -7.39 -14.01
N ALA A 64 0.83 -6.72 -14.45
CA ALA A 64 0.15 -7.06 -15.70
C ALA A 64 1.08 -6.89 -16.92
N ARG A 65 1.79 -5.76 -17.02
CA ARG A 65 2.75 -5.53 -18.13
C ARG A 65 3.91 -6.51 -18.14
N ASP A 66 4.43 -6.87 -16.98
CA ASP A 66 5.54 -7.82 -16.88
C ASP A 66 5.08 -9.24 -17.28
N ALA A 67 3.84 -9.60 -16.93
CA ALA A 67 3.21 -10.84 -17.39
C ALA A 67 2.94 -10.86 -18.91
N GLU A 68 2.62 -9.72 -19.52
CA GLU A 68 2.46 -9.60 -20.99
C GLU A 68 3.79 -9.71 -21.73
N LYS A 69 4.85 -9.07 -21.21
CA LYS A 69 6.19 -9.16 -21.80
C LYS A 69 6.77 -10.57 -21.75
N GLY A 70 6.63 -11.26 -20.61
CA GLY A 70 7.11 -12.63 -20.46
C GLY A 70 6.48 -13.61 -21.46
N LYS A 71 5.21 -13.40 -21.85
CA LYS A 71 4.54 -14.22 -22.87
C LYS A 71 5.02 -13.96 -24.30
N THR A 72 5.54 -12.76 -24.56
CA THR A 72 5.95 -12.33 -25.90
C THR A 72 7.38 -12.76 -26.22
N ASP A 73 8.25 -12.88 -25.22
CA ASP A 73 9.63 -13.39 -25.38
C ASP A 73 9.70 -14.94 -25.46
N GLU A 74 8.66 -15.65 -25.02
CA GLU A 74 8.55 -17.13 -25.09
C GLU A 74 7.84 -17.66 -26.36
N SER A 75 7.40 -16.78 -27.27
CA SER A 75 6.66 -17.14 -28.50
C SER A 75 7.49 -17.03 -29.78
#